data_AF-A0A3R9WRX4-F1
#
_entry.id   AF-A0A3R9WRX4-F1
#
_cell.length_a   1.000
_cell.length_b   1.000
_cell.length_c   1.000
_cell.angle_alpha   90.00
_cell.angle_beta   90.00
_cell.angle_gamma   90.00
#
_symmetry.space_group_name_H-M   'P 1'
#
loop_
_entity.id
_entity.type
_entity.pdbx_description
1 polymer ?
#
loop_
_entity_poly.entity_id
_entity_poly.type
_entity_poly.pdbx_seq_one_letter_code
_entity_poly.pdbx_strand_id
1 'polypeptide(L)'
;METARPRIEEHQGDVFYTKTGKPFIYRTNRYTLVIVESRRNVQWHEIRSALEAWPIAGPSEIPRCPERSGRYVYGIVSDERIRQGDW
;
A
#
# COMPACT_ATOMS: atom_id res chain seq x y z
N MET A 1 6.40 -9.82 7.88
CA MET A 1 6.65 -8.36 7.80
C MET A 1 7.68 -7.98 6.74
N GLU A 2 8.70 -8.80 6.49
CA GLU A 2 9.69 -8.59 5.41
C GLU A 2 9.23 -9.07 4.02
N THR A 3 8.18 -9.90 3.94
CA THR A 3 7.79 -10.64 2.73
C THR A 3 7.02 -9.81 1.70
N ALA A 4 6.30 -8.77 2.11
CA ALA A 4 5.50 -7.97 1.19
C ALA A 4 6.36 -7.02 0.33
N ARG A 5 7.49 -6.55 0.85
CA ARG A 5 8.31 -5.53 0.19
C ARG A 5 8.84 -5.98 -1.17
N PRO A 6 9.42 -7.18 -1.34
CA PRO A 6 9.82 -7.68 -2.65
C PRO A 6 8.68 -7.69 -3.66
N ARG A 7 7.48 -8.14 -3.27
CA ARG A 7 6.29 -8.16 -4.14
C ARG A 7 5.86 -6.74 -4.53
N ILE A 8 5.89 -5.82 -3.57
CA ILE A 8 5.56 -4.40 -3.81
C ILE A 8 6.58 -3.78 -4.78
N GLU A 9 7.86 -4.07 -4.61
CA GLU A 9 8.93 -3.57 -5.49
C GLU A 9 8.83 -4.19 -6.90
N GLU A 10 8.46 -5.47 -7.00
CA GLU A 10 8.22 -6.17 -8.27
C GLU A 10 7.05 -5.57 -9.06
N HIS A 11 5.93 -5.28 -8.39
CA HIS A 11 4.71 -4.76 -9.02
C HIS A 11 4.67 -3.23 -9.16
N GLN A 12 5.76 -2.54 -8.88
CA GLN A 12 5.85 -1.12 -9.22
C GLN A 12 5.72 -0.96 -10.74
N GLY A 13 4.88 -0.03 -11.22
CA GLY A 13 4.54 -0.02 -12.65
C GLY A 13 3.08 -0.29 -12.90
N ASP A 14 2.52 -1.23 -12.15
CA ASP A 14 1.19 -1.74 -12.41
C ASP A 14 0.10 -0.80 -11.89
N VAL A 15 -1.10 -1.01 -12.41
CA VAL A 15 -2.31 -0.36 -11.92
C VAL A 15 -2.80 -1.07 -10.66
N PHE A 16 -3.01 -0.29 -9.61
CA PHE A 16 -3.67 -0.69 -8.37
C PHE A 16 -4.95 0.11 -8.20
N TYR A 17 -5.84 -0.35 -7.33
CA TYR A 17 -7.11 0.31 -7.07
C TYR A 17 -7.25 0.64 -5.58
N THR A 18 -7.73 1.84 -5.28
CA THR A 18 -8.16 2.15 -3.91
C THR A 18 -9.39 1.30 -3.56
N LYS A 19 -9.72 1.19 -2.27
CA LYS A 19 -10.98 0.54 -1.83
C LYS A 19 -12.23 1.06 -2.55
N THR A 20 -12.23 2.34 -2.96
CA THR A 20 -13.32 2.99 -3.70
C THR A 20 -13.24 2.82 -5.21
N GLY A 21 -12.34 1.97 -5.74
CA GLY A 21 -12.22 1.67 -7.16
C GLY A 21 -11.46 2.71 -7.99
N LYS A 22 -10.73 3.65 -7.36
CA LYS A 22 -9.93 4.64 -8.10
C LYS A 22 -8.58 4.04 -8.49
N PRO A 23 -8.21 4.03 -9.78
CA PRO A 23 -6.92 3.50 -10.21
C PRO A 23 -5.79 4.44 -9.76
N PHE A 24 -4.63 3.86 -9.49
CA PHE A 24 -3.38 4.59 -9.28
C PHE A 24 -2.18 3.71 -9.61
N ILE A 25 -1.05 4.37 -9.88
CA ILE A 25 0.24 3.72 -10.11
C ILE A 25 1.23 4.23 -9.06
N TYR A 26 2.14 3.36 -8.60
CA TYR A 26 3.25 3.78 -7.76
C TYR A 26 4.62 3.41 -8.34
N ARG A 27 5.65 4.08 -7.83
CA ARG A 27 7.07 3.73 -8.00
C ARG A 27 7.70 3.61 -6.62
N THR A 28 8.68 2.73 -6.48
CA THR A 28 9.39 2.55 -5.21
C THR A 28 10.76 3.21 -5.26
N ASN A 29 11.24 3.63 -4.10
CA ASN A 29 12.64 3.91 -3.87
C ASN A 29 13.04 3.32 -2.51
N ARG A 30 14.30 3.55 -2.10
CA ARG A 30 14.84 3.03 -0.84
C ARG A 30 13.98 3.36 0.38
N TYR A 31 13.33 4.52 0.41
CA TYR A 31 12.67 5.11 1.57
C TYR A 31 11.13 5.11 1.48
N THR A 32 10.58 5.26 0.27
CA THR A 32 9.15 5.48 0.07
C THR A 32 8.64 4.80 -1.19
N LEU A 33 7.31 4.70 -1.26
CA LEU A 33 6.57 4.54 -2.49
C LEU A 33 6.02 5.92 -2.90
N VAL A 34 6.11 6.25 -4.18
CA VAL A 34 5.62 7.50 -4.75
C VAL A 34 4.43 7.19 -5.64
N ILE A 35 3.25 7.72 -5.29
CA ILE A 35 2.06 7.65 -6.13
C ILE A 35 2.24 8.61 -7.31
N VAL A 36 2.19 8.10 -8.53
CA VAL A 36 2.60 8.82 -9.74
C VAL A 36 1.73 10.05 -9.97
N GLU A 37 0.40 9.90 -9.92
CA GLU A 37 -0.56 10.94 -10.27
C GLU A 37 -0.59 12.09 -9.26
N SER A 38 -0.39 11.77 -7.97
CA SER A 38 -0.49 12.75 -6.88
C SER A 38 0.86 13.21 -6.33
N ARG A 39 1.97 12.62 -6.80
CA ARG A 39 3.33 12.78 -6.27
C ARG A 39 3.41 12.57 -4.75
N ARG A 40 2.49 11.78 -4.21
CA ARG A 40 2.40 11.52 -2.76
C ARG A 40 3.41 10.46 -2.38
N ASN A 41 4.14 10.73 -1.30
CA ASN A 41 4.97 9.74 -0.65
C ASN A 41 4.14 8.92 0.34
N VAL A 42 4.24 7.61 0.21
CA VAL A 42 3.84 6.61 1.19
C VAL A 42 5.12 6.02 1.78
N GLN A 43 5.27 6.11 3.09
CA GLN A 43 6.42 5.62 3.82
C GLN A 43 6.30 4.12 4.04
N TRP A 44 7.42 3.40 4.04
CA TRP A 44 7.43 1.97 4.32
C TRP A 44 6.84 1.61 5.70
N HIS A 45 6.94 2.51 6.69
CA HIS A 45 6.31 2.27 8.00
C HIS A 45 4.77 2.27 7.92
N GLU A 46 4.15 2.98 6.96
CA GLU A 46 2.70 2.98 6.79
C GLU A 46 2.22 1.63 6.22
N ILE A 47 2.98 1.08 5.26
CA ILE A 47 2.75 -0.29 4.75
C ILE A 47 2.87 -1.28 5.91
N ARG A 48 3.94 -1.18 6.71
CA ARG A 48 4.15 -2.04 7.88
C ARG A 48 2.97 -1.97 8.86
N SER A 49 2.53 -0.76 9.23
CA SER A 49 1.39 -0.57 10.12
C SER A 49 0.11 -1.22 9.60
N ALA A 50 -0.14 -1.16 8.29
CA ALA A 50 -1.31 -1.77 7.69
C ALA A 50 -1.25 -3.31 7.72
N LEU A 51 -0.07 -3.88 7.47
CA LEU A 51 0.16 -5.33 7.56
C LEU A 51 0.03 -5.84 9.01
N GLU A 52 0.54 -5.09 9.97
CA GLU A 52 0.42 -5.37 11.42
C GLU A 52 -1.02 -5.36 11.91
N ALA A 53 -1.85 -4.45 11.38
CA ALA A 53 -3.24 -4.30 11.77
C ALA A 53 -4.18 -5.29 11.07
N TRP A 54 -3.71 -5.98 10.02
CA TRP A 54 -4.57 -6.80 9.18
C TRP A 54 -5.14 -8.02 9.96
N PRO A 55 -6.43 -8.38 9.79
CA PRO A 55 -7.41 -7.81 8.87
C PRO A 55 -8.08 -6.53 9.36
N ILE A 56 -8.20 -5.56 8.45
CA ILE A 56 -8.94 -4.32 8.66
C ILE A 56 -9.99 -4.13 7.56
N ALA A 57 -11.11 -3.51 7.90
CA ALA A 57 -12.19 -3.21 7.00
C ALA A 57 -11.84 -2.08 6.01
N GLY A 58 -10.94 -1.17 6.36
CA GLY A 58 -10.67 -0.02 5.50
C GLY A 58 -9.47 0.85 5.88
N PRO A 59 -9.14 1.84 5.04
CA PRO A 59 -7.96 2.69 5.22
C PRO A 59 -7.98 3.53 6.51
N SER A 60 -9.15 3.80 7.08
CA SER A 60 -9.31 4.54 8.34
C SER A 60 -8.84 3.76 9.57
N GLU A 61 -8.67 2.45 9.46
CA GLU A 61 -8.26 1.58 10.58
C GLU A 61 -6.75 1.36 10.62
N ILE A 62 -5.99 1.90 9.65
CA ILE A 62 -4.53 1.76 9.62
C ILE A 62 -3.90 2.65 10.72
N PRO A 63 -3.23 2.07 11.74
CA PRO A 63 -2.65 2.85 12.81
C PRO A 63 -1.53 3.76 12.31
N ARG A 64 -1.54 5.02 12.77
CA ARG A 64 -0.47 6.01 12.49
C ARG A 64 -0.23 6.25 10.99
N CYS A 65 -1.22 6.01 10.14
CA CYS A 65 -1.18 6.34 8.72
C CYS A 65 -2.06 7.57 8.44
N PRO A 66 -1.53 8.65 7.86
CA PRO A 66 -2.32 9.78 7.41
C PRO A 66 -3.46 9.33 6.48
N GLU A 67 -4.67 9.83 6.70
CA GLU A 67 -5.88 9.48 5.95
C GLU A 67 -5.67 9.53 4.42
N ARG A 68 -4.97 10.56 3.94
CA ARG A 68 -4.71 10.78 2.51
C ARG A 68 -3.75 9.74 1.89
N SER A 69 -2.92 9.10 2.70
CA SER A 69 -2.03 8.00 2.31
C SER A 69 -2.68 6.63 2.51
N GLY A 70 -3.53 6.50 3.53
CA GLY A 70 -4.20 5.25 3.90
C GLY A 70 -4.95 4.59 2.77
N ARG A 71 -5.62 5.38 1.89
CA ARG A 71 -6.33 4.82 0.72
C ARG A 71 -5.43 4.06 -0.27
N TYR A 72 -4.18 4.50 -0.41
CA TYR A 72 -3.19 3.89 -1.29
C TYR A 72 -2.53 2.71 -0.60
N VAL A 73 -2.17 2.89 0.67
CA VAL A 73 -1.62 1.82 1.52
C VAL A 73 -2.57 0.63 1.53
N TYR A 74 -3.85 0.86 1.86
CA TYR A 74 -4.87 -0.18 1.87
C TYR A 74 -4.98 -0.87 0.50
N GLY A 75 -5.06 -0.10 -0.58
CA GLY A 75 -5.15 -0.66 -1.95
C GLY A 75 -3.97 -1.58 -2.29
N ILE A 76 -2.75 -1.20 -1.90
CA ILE A 76 -1.54 -2.00 -2.12
C ILE A 76 -1.58 -3.29 -1.28
N VAL A 77 -1.81 -3.19 0.03
CA VAL A 77 -1.74 -4.35 0.92
C VAL A 77 -2.94 -5.30 0.79
N SER A 78 -4.05 -4.83 0.22
CA SER A 78 -5.24 -5.65 -0.05
C SER A 78 -5.17 -6.40 -1.38
N ASP A 79 -4.29 -5.98 -2.28
CA ASP A 79 -4.18 -6.56 -3.62
C ASP A 79 -3.64 -8.00 -3.55
N GLU A 80 -4.27 -8.90 -4.31
CA GLU A 80 -3.95 -10.34 -4.30
C GLU A 80 -2.49 -10.61 -4.69
N ARG A 81 -1.92 -9.80 -5.59
CA ARG A 81 -0.51 -9.88 -6.00
C ARG A 81 0.44 -9.68 -4.83
N ILE A 82 0.04 -8.86 -3.86
CA ILE A 82 0.84 -8.56 -2.67
C ILE A 82 0.52 -9.54 -1.53
N ARG A 83 -0.76 -9.81 -1.27
CA ARG A 83 -1.22 -10.74 -0.20
C ARG A 83 -0.69 -12.16 -0.40
N GLN A 84 -0.87 -12.73 -1.59
CA GLN A 84 -0.59 -14.15 -1.89
C GLN A 84 -1.11 -15.15 -0.82
N GLY A 85 -2.13 -14.78 -0.04
CA GLY A 85 -2.69 -15.61 1.04
C GLY A 85 -1.99 -15.55 2.41
N ASP A 86 -0.99 -14.67 2.61
CA ASP A 86 -0.18 -14.64 3.84
C ASP A 86 -0.87 -13.98 5.05
N TRP A 87 -1.51 -12.84 4.82
CA TRP A 87 -2.35 -12.10 5.78
C TRP A 87 -3.71 -11.94 5.13
#